data_AF-A0A1M6L7L1-F1
#
_entry.id   AF-A0A1M6L7L1-F1
#
_cell.length_a   1.000
_cell.length_b   1.000
_cell.length_c   1.000
_cell.angle_alpha   90.00
_cell.angle_beta   90.00
_cell.angle_gamma   90.00
#
_symmetry.space_group_name_H-M   'P 1'
#
loop_
_entity.id
_entity.type
_entity.pdbx_description
1 polymer ?
#
loop_
_entity_poly.entity_id
_entity_poly.type
_entity_poly.pdbx_seq_one_letter_code
_entity_poly.pdbx_strand_id
1 'polypeptide(L)'
;MKARQDGQATIERLWKPLFAAIDKSRLRRAKTGFKQGEIVQLRFSSGEWLGSVALASGYRRIEQFHLPALGDWRPYASHMAKWLARRPDWYAELLSGVWGGEWLDWLEHAGLPVVPNEQTVHLWRQKAHCTCEDGDPFCRHVLAGFLFIVEEMQASPIDSFRFFGLHVQDFQDSVHQAMHKLWQEQFPDGKIRDGDSVHSSAEILDNVPWENLKSDTPLDFLKTSRRFRLLFENAEPVYLNKK
;
A
#
# COMPACT_ATOMS: atom_id res chain seq x y z
N MET A 1 -0.79 -7.88 24.57
CA MET A 1 -0.40 -7.10 23.38
C MET A 1 -1.38 -5.94 23.15
N LYS A 2 -1.21 -4.81 23.85
CA LYS A 2 -2.10 -3.64 23.71
C LYS A 2 -1.31 -2.33 23.84
N ALA A 3 -0.17 -2.25 23.16
CA ALA A 3 0.70 -1.08 23.16
C ALA A 3 1.47 -1.00 21.83
N ARG A 4 0.88 -0.34 20.82
CA ARG A 4 1.53 0.31 19.66
C ARG A 4 0.51 0.88 18.64
N GLN A 5 -0.65 1.39 19.09
CA GLN A 5 -1.64 2.02 18.20
C GLN A 5 -1.62 3.56 18.21
N ASP A 6 -0.88 4.22 19.10
CA ASP A 6 -1.01 5.67 19.32
C ASP A 6 -0.27 6.56 18.29
N GLY A 7 0.36 5.99 17.26
CA GLY A 7 1.05 6.76 16.22
C GLY A 7 0.73 6.35 14.78
N GLN A 8 0.02 5.23 14.57
CA GLN A 8 -0.24 4.73 13.22
C GLN A 8 -1.46 5.47 12.65
N ALA A 9 -1.25 6.26 11.60
CA ALA A 9 -2.37 6.83 10.86
C ALA A 9 -3.15 5.69 10.20
N THR A 10 -4.38 5.46 10.62
CA THR A 10 -5.25 4.53 9.92
C THR A 10 -5.61 5.12 8.55
N ILE A 11 -5.64 4.30 7.51
CA ILE A 11 -6.03 4.75 6.17
C ILE A 11 -7.43 5.37 6.20
N GLU A 12 -8.35 4.83 7.00
CA GLU A 12 -9.68 5.43 7.21
C GLU A 12 -9.59 6.87 7.73
N ARG A 13 -8.68 7.18 8.66
CA ARG A 13 -8.48 8.54 9.18
C ARG A 13 -7.95 9.47 8.10
N LEU A 14 -7.04 8.99 7.25
CA LEU A 14 -6.49 9.78 6.16
C LEU A 14 -7.54 10.07 5.08
N TRP A 15 -8.46 9.14 4.83
CA TRP A 15 -9.57 9.30 3.89
C TRP A 15 -10.76 10.09 4.44
N LYS A 16 -10.68 10.57 5.69
CA LYS A 16 -11.73 11.38 6.33
C LYS A 16 -12.18 12.60 5.51
N PRO A 17 -11.33 13.35 4.78
CA PRO A 17 -11.77 14.48 3.96
C PRO A 17 -12.83 14.08 2.93
N LEU A 18 -12.68 12.91 2.29
CA LEU A 18 -13.70 12.36 1.39
C LEU A 18 -15.02 12.14 2.14
N PHE A 19 -14.98 11.38 3.23
CA PHE A 19 -16.19 10.97 3.97
C PHE A 19 -16.89 12.13 4.68
N ALA A 20 -16.16 13.16 5.09
CA ALA A 20 -16.71 14.36 5.69
C ALA A 20 -17.55 15.18 4.69
N ALA A 21 -17.25 15.10 3.39
CA ALA A 21 -17.96 15.80 2.33
C ALA A 21 -19.24 15.07 1.87
N ILE A 22 -19.57 13.91 2.43
CA ILE A 22 -20.68 13.04 2.01
C ILE A 22 -21.81 13.11 3.04
N ASP A 23 -23.06 13.06 2.56
CA ASP A 23 -24.23 12.97 3.44
C ASP A 23 -24.14 11.75 4.38
N LYS A 24 -24.37 11.99 5.68
CA LYS A 24 -24.24 10.97 6.73
C LYS A 24 -25.17 9.78 6.50
N SER A 25 -26.37 10.00 5.98
CA SER A 25 -27.34 8.92 5.74
C SER A 25 -26.90 8.01 4.59
N ARG A 26 -26.29 8.56 3.54
CA ARG A 26 -25.69 7.82 2.43
C ARG A 26 -24.50 6.99 2.90
N LEU A 27 -23.56 7.60 3.64
CA LEU A 27 -22.41 6.90 4.18
C LEU A 27 -22.82 5.75 5.11
N ARG A 28 -23.84 5.95 5.94
CA ARG A 28 -24.38 4.88 6.80
C ARG A 28 -24.91 3.69 5.99
N ARG A 29 -25.69 3.94 4.93
CA ARG A 29 -26.20 2.88 4.04
C ARG A 29 -25.06 2.13 3.34
N ALA A 30 -24.05 2.85 2.87
CA ALA A 30 -22.86 2.26 2.27
C ALA A 30 -22.09 1.37 3.26
N LYS A 31 -21.88 1.82 4.50
CA LYS A 31 -21.25 1.01 5.56
C LYS A 31 -22.05 -0.25 5.87
N THR A 32 -23.38 -0.20 5.84
CA THR A 32 -24.22 -1.39 6.01
C THR A 32 -24.05 -2.38 4.87
N GLY A 33 -24.15 -1.93 3.61
CA GLY A 33 -23.99 -2.79 2.43
C GLY A 33 -22.61 -3.42 2.34
N PHE A 34 -21.57 -2.63 2.62
CA PHE A 34 -20.20 -3.12 2.72
C PHE A 34 -20.04 -4.25 3.74
N LYS A 35 -20.56 -4.07 4.97
CA LYS A 35 -20.53 -5.10 6.02
C LYS A 35 -21.34 -6.35 5.67
N GLN A 36 -22.31 -6.24 4.78
CA GLN A 36 -23.11 -7.35 4.28
C GLN A 36 -22.41 -8.10 3.12
N GLY A 37 -21.20 -7.69 2.74
CA GLY A 37 -20.46 -8.32 1.64
C GLY A 37 -21.07 -8.02 0.28
N GLU A 38 -21.74 -6.89 0.11
CA GLU A 38 -22.38 -6.56 -1.18
C GLU A 38 -21.33 -6.31 -2.28
N ILE A 39 -20.09 -5.95 -1.96
CA ILE A 39 -19.01 -5.81 -2.96
C ILE A 39 -18.59 -7.19 -3.45
N VAL A 40 -18.89 -7.48 -4.71
CA VAL A 40 -18.58 -8.77 -5.35
C VAL A 40 -17.19 -8.76 -5.95
N GLN A 41 -16.82 -7.66 -6.59
CA GLN A 41 -15.55 -7.54 -7.29
C GLN A 41 -15.12 -6.09 -7.33
N LEU A 42 -13.81 -5.86 -7.23
CA LEU A 42 -13.17 -4.59 -7.53
C LEU A 42 -11.85 -4.86 -8.24
N ARG A 43 -11.61 -4.21 -9.37
CA ARG A 43 -10.36 -4.32 -10.13
C ARG A 43 -9.90 -2.96 -10.64
N PHE A 44 -8.59 -2.80 -10.77
CA PHE A 44 -8.01 -1.67 -11.48
C PHE A 44 -7.93 -2.00 -12.98
N SER A 45 -8.32 -1.07 -13.84
CA SER A 45 -8.17 -1.17 -15.28
C SER A 45 -8.00 0.23 -15.88
N SER A 46 -6.92 0.43 -16.63
CA SER A 46 -6.69 1.66 -17.41
C SER A 46 -6.84 2.98 -16.64
N GLY A 47 -6.38 3.03 -15.38
CA GLY A 47 -6.45 4.24 -14.55
C GLY A 47 -7.78 4.42 -13.81
N GLU A 48 -8.65 3.41 -13.83
CA GLU A 48 -9.93 3.40 -13.16
C GLU A 48 -10.10 2.17 -12.26
N TRP A 49 -10.91 2.31 -11.22
CA TRP A 49 -11.47 1.20 -10.46
C TRP A 49 -12.84 0.83 -11.03
N LEU A 50 -12.96 -0.43 -11.41
CA LEU A 50 -14.19 -1.05 -11.89
C LEU A 50 -14.68 -2.01 -10.82
N GLY A 51 -15.85 -1.73 -10.26
CA GLY A 51 -16.43 -2.54 -9.21
C GLY A 51 -17.83 -3.03 -9.53
N SER A 52 -18.24 -4.10 -8.85
CA SER A 52 -19.58 -4.68 -8.95
C SER A 52 -20.14 -4.95 -7.55
N VAL A 53 -21.41 -4.60 -7.35
CA VAL A 53 -22.12 -4.75 -6.08
C VAL A 53 -23.37 -5.61 -6.31
N ALA A 54 -23.53 -6.68 -5.53
CA ALA A 54 -24.73 -7.50 -5.53
C ALA A 54 -25.57 -7.18 -4.30
N LEU A 55 -26.80 -6.77 -4.53
CA LEU A 55 -27.75 -6.53 -3.45
C LEU A 55 -28.17 -7.87 -2.83
N ALA A 56 -28.18 -7.92 -1.49
CA ALA A 56 -28.54 -9.13 -0.75
C ALA A 56 -30.03 -9.52 -0.90
N SER A 57 -30.88 -8.66 -1.46
CA SER A 57 -32.32 -8.89 -1.56
C SER A 57 -32.71 -9.68 -2.82
N GLY A 58 -33.16 -10.93 -2.65
CA GLY A 58 -34.09 -11.71 -3.52
C GLY A 58 -33.83 -11.79 -5.03
N TYR A 59 -33.80 -10.65 -5.72
CA TYR A 59 -33.35 -10.49 -7.09
C TYR A 59 -31.91 -9.95 -7.08
N ARG A 60 -30.93 -10.79 -7.44
CA ARG A 60 -29.51 -10.39 -7.56
C ARG A 60 -29.32 -9.42 -8.73
N ARG A 61 -29.71 -8.15 -8.55
CA ARG A 61 -29.28 -7.06 -9.43
C ARG A 61 -27.82 -6.77 -9.11
N ILE A 62 -26.96 -6.91 -10.11
CA ILE A 62 -25.55 -6.51 -10.02
C ILE A 62 -25.45 -5.10 -10.55
N GLU A 63 -25.03 -4.18 -9.70
CA GLU A 63 -24.73 -2.80 -10.10
C GLU A 63 -23.24 -2.67 -10.34
N GLN A 64 -22.87 -2.03 -11.43
CA GLN A 64 -21.48 -1.73 -11.75
C GLN A 64 -21.18 -0.28 -11.39
N PHE A 65 -19.96 -0.02 -10.94
CA PHE A 65 -19.48 1.33 -10.72
C PHE A 65 -18.08 1.52 -11.29
N HIS A 66 -17.83 2.75 -11.71
CA HIS A 66 -16.59 3.22 -12.31
C HIS A 66 -16.10 4.41 -11.49
N LEU A 67 -14.82 4.38 -11.11
CA LEU A 67 -14.18 5.44 -10.36
C LEU A 67 -12.82 5.72 -10.97
N PRO A 68 -12.46 6.98 -11.25
CA PRO A 68 -11.07 7.33 -11.50
C PRO A 68 -10.19 6.82 -10.36
N ALA A 69 -9.05 6.19 -10.64
CA ALA A 69 -8.13 5.80 -9.59
C ALA A 69 -7.45 7.03 -8.96
N LEU A 70 -6.89 6.86 -7.76
CA LEU A 70 -6.06 7.90 -7.12
C LEU A 70 -4.82 8.26 -7.96
N GLY A 71 -4.27 7.28 -8.67
CA GLY A 71 -3.14 7.43 -9.55
C GLY A 71 -2.81 6.14 -10.28
N ASP A 72 -1.96 6.26 -11.28
CA ASP A 72 -1.36 5.13 -11.99
C ASP A 72 0.13 5.06 -11.67
N TRP A 73 0.51 4.05 -10.88
CA TRP A 73 1.87 3.88 -10.40
C TRP A 73 2.72 3.03 -11.34
N ARG A 74 2.13 2.43 -12.39
CA ARG A 74 2.87 1.57 -13.34
C ARG A 74 4.12 2.23 -13.91
N PRO A 75 4.11 3.53 -14.31
CA PRO A 75 5.32 4.19 -14.82
C PRO A 75 6.44 4.33 -13.77
N TYR A 76 6.12 4.27 -12.48
CA TYR A 76 7.03 4.50 -11.37
C TYR A 76 7.47 3.21 -10.66
N ALA A 77 6.91 2.06 -11.04
CA ALA A 77 7.13 0.77 -10.37
C ALA A 77 8.61 0.44 -10.16
N SER A 78 9.44 0.56 -11.21
CA SER A 78 10.88 0.28 -11.10
C SER A 78 11.61 1.23 -10.14
N HIS A 79 11.21 2.51 -10.10
CA HIS A 79 11.81 3.48 -9.19
C HIS A 79 11.41 3.21 -7.74
N MET A 80 10.12 2.95 -7.50
CA MET A 80 9.62 2.57 -6.17
C MET A 80 10.29 1.29 -5.66
N ALA A 81 10.47 0.29 -6.51
CA ALA A 81 11.14 -0.96 -6.14
C ALA A 81 12.58 -0.72 -5.67
N LYS A 82 13.33 0.14 -6.37
CA LYS A 82 14.70 0.55 -5.96
C LYS A 82 14.71 1.30 -4.64
N TRP A 83 13.70 2.14 -4.39
CA TRP A 83 13.59 2.88 -3.13
C TRP A 83 13.29 1.95 -1.95
N LEU A 84 12.32 1.04 -2.10
CA LEU A 84 12.05 0.02 -1.08
C LEU A 84 13.24 -0.91 -0.86
N ALA A 85 14.04 -1.19 -1.89
CA ALA A 85 15.28 -1.95 -1.75
C ALA A 85 16.35 -1.21 -0.93
N ARG A 86 16.42 0.13 -1.04
CA ARG A 86 17.31 0.99 -0.23
C ARG A 86 16.79 1.23 1.18
N ARG A 87 15.48 1.10 1.39
CA ARG A 87 14.76 1.25 2.66
C ARG A 87 14.06 -0.07 3.03
N PRO A 88 14.82 -1.12 3.36
CA PRO A 88 14.24 -2.42 3.72
C PRO A 88 13.36 -2.34 4.96
N ASP A 89 13.56 -1.33 5.82
CA ASP A 89 12.69 -1.00 6.93
C ASP A 89 11.29 -0.59 6.47
N TRP A 90 11.17 0.28 5.45
CA TRP A 90 9.88 0.64 4.86
C TRP A 90 9.19 -0.57 4.23
N TYR A 91 9.95 -1.39 3.50
CA TYR A 91 9.40 -2.60 2.90
C TYR A 91 8.89 -3.60 3.95
N ALA A 92 9.65 -3.79 5.03
CA ALA A 92 9.24 -4.64 6.15
C ALA A 92 7.97 -4.12 6.85
N GLU A 93 7.80 -2.80 6.98
CA GLU A 93 6.56 -2.20 7.50
C GLU A 93 5.36 -2.53 6.61
N LEU A 94 5.51 -2.36 5.29
CA LEU A 94 4.45 -2.68 4.33
C LEU A 94 4.04 -4.16 4.38
N LEU A 95 5.03 -5.06 4.45
CA LEU A 95 4.79 -6.50 4.59
C LEU A 95 4.13 -6.86 5.92
N SER A 96 4.33 -6.05 6.96
CA SER A 96 3.78 -6.26 8.31
C SER A 96 2.41 -5.60 8.51
N GLY A 97 1.75 -5.12 7.46
CA GLY A 97 0.45 -4.46 7.59
C GLY A 97 0.52 -2.99 8.03
N VAL A 98 1.71 -2.36 7.97
CA VAL A 98 1.93 -1.00 8.48
C VAL A 98 2.23 -0.01 7.36
N TRP A 99 1.46 1.08 7.33
CA TRP A 99 1.83 2.29 6.60
C TRP A 99 2.77 3.14 7.46
N GLY A 100 4.07 3.02 7.21
CA GLY A 100 5.09 3.85 7.85
C GLY A 100 4.93 5.33 7.51
N GLY A 101 5.05 6.21 8.49
CA GLY A 101 4.90 7.66 8.29
C GLY A 101 5.88 8.22 7.25
N GLU A 102 7.15 7.84 7.34
CA GLU A 102 8.18 8.26 6.37
C GLU A 102 7.90 7.78 4.94
N TRP A 103 7.32 6.59 4.78
CA TRP A 103 6.93 6.08 3.48
C TRP A 103 5.75 6.87 2.90
N LEU A 104 4.75 7.19 3.73
CA LEU A 104 3.62 8.04 3.33
C LEU A 104 4.10 9.43 2.90
N ASP A 105 5.00 10.04 3.68
CA ASP A 105 5.59 11.35 3.37
C ASP A 105 6.36 11.28 2.04
N TRP A 106 7.18 10.24 1.84
CA TRP A 106 7.92 10.06 0.59
C TRP A 106 6.98 9.93 -0.62
N LEU A 107 5.91 9.14 -0.51
CA LEU A 107 4.90 8.98 -1.56
C LEU A 107 4.23 10.31 -1.92
N GLU A 108 3.86 11.10 -0.92
CA GLU A 108 3.27 12.43 -1.13
C GLU A 108 4.23 13.37 -1.89
N HIS A 109 5.50 13.44 -1.45
CA HIS A 109 6.52 14.26 -2.12
C HIS A 109 6.81 13.79 -3.56
N ALA A 110 6.75 12.47 -3.80
CA ALA A 110 6.92 11.89 -5.13
C ALA A 110 5.70 12.09 -6.06
N GLY A 111 4.59 12.67 -5.56
CA GLY A 111 3.36 12.82 -6.34
C GLY A 111 2.61 11.51 -6.57
N LEU A 112 2.76 10.56 -5.65
CA LEU A 112 2.11 9.24 -5.69
C LEU A 112 1.07 9.15 -4.55
N PRO A 113 -0.08 9.85 -4.67
CA PRO A 113 -1.01 9.98 -3.57
C PRO A 113 -1.68 8.63 -3.25
N VAL A 114 -1.64 8.25 -1.97
CA VAL A 114 -2.43 7.14 -1.39
C VAL A 114 -3.69 7.63 -0.68
N VAL A 115 -3.83 8.95 -0.54
CA VAL A 115 -4.94 9.62 0.14
C VAL A 115 -5.59 10.60 -0.83
N PRO A 116 -6.93 10.63 -0.93
CA PRO A 116 -7.60 11.63 -1.75
C PRO A 116 -7.41 13.03 -1.18
N ASN A 117 -7.09 13.99 -2.05
CA ASN A 117 -7.15 15.42 -1.73
C ASN A 117 -8.45 16.03 -2.29
N GLU A 118 -8.67 17.33 -2.06
CA GLU A 118 -9.87 18.02 -2.53
C GLU A 118 -10.07 17.95 -4.06
N GLN A 119 -8.97 18.01 -4.83
CA GLN A 119 -9.01 17.91 -6.29
C GLN A 119 -9.43 16.50 -6.73
N THR A 120 -8.90 15.46 -6.09
CA THR A 120 -9.31 14.07 -6.32
C THR A 120 -10.80 13.90 -6.02
N VAL A 121 -11.29 14.41 -4.89
CA VAL A 121 -12.70 14.31 -4.51
C VAL A 121 -13.58 15.03 -5.54
N HIS A 122 -13.16 16.20 -6.02
CA HIS A 122 -13.89 16.94 -7.05
C HIS A 122 -13.93 16.17 -8.39
N LEU A 123 -12.80 15.61 -8.81
CA LEU A 123 -12.71 14.76 -10.01
C LEU A 123 -13.65 13.56 -9.89
N TRP A 124 -13.68 12.89 -8.74
CA TRP A 124 -14.59 11.78 -8.50
C TRP A 124 -16.05 12.20 -8.56
N ARG A 125 -16.43 13.36 -8.03
CA ARG A 125 -17.80 13.85 -8.18
C ARG A 125 -18.21 14.06 -9.64
N GLN A 126 -17.27 14.40 -10.52
CA GLN A 126 -17.56 14.63 -11.93
C GLN A 126 -17.58 13.35 -12.77
N LYS A 127 -16.73 12.37 -12.42
CA LYS A 127 -16.45 11.20 -13.27
C LYS A 127 -16.89 9.88 -12.68
N ALA A 128 -17.16 9.80 -11.38
CA ALA A 128 -17.70 8.59 -10.78
C ALA A 128 -19.08 8.30 -11.37
N HIS A 129 -19.29 7.06 -11.77
CA HIS A 129 -20.54 6.60 -12.37
C HIS A 129 -20.93 5.26 -11.78
N CYS A 130 -22.23 5.04 -11.59
CA CYS A 130 -22.79 3.76 -11.23
C CYS A 130 -24.04 3.48 -12.07
N THR A 131 -24.29 2.22 -12.39
CA THR A 131 -25.46 1.77 -13.17
C THR A 131 -26.77 1.80 -12.38
N CYS A 132 -26.72 2.12 -11.08
CA CYS A 132 -27.90 2.22 -10.25
C CYS A 132 -28.72 3.48 -10.58
N GLU A 133 -29.99 3.48 -10.18
CA GLU A 133 -30.93 4.59 -10.43
C GLU A 133 -30.67 5.84 -9.57
N ASP A 134 -29.72 5.78 -8.63
CA ASP A 134 -29.31 6.93 -7.81
C ASP A 134 -28.44 7.87 -8.66
N GLY A 135 -28.99 9.03 -9.03
CA GLY A 135 -28.28 10.04 -9.84
C GLY A 135 -27.14 10.77 -9.12
N ASP A 136 -26.84 10.42 -7.86
CA ASP A 136 -25.70 10.95 -7.13
C ASP A 136 -24.40 10.18 -7.48
N PRO A 137 -23.33 10.85 -7.90
CA PRO A 137 -22.03 10.22 -8.17
C PRO A 137 -21.45 9.44 -6.97
N PHE A 138 -21.85 9.83 -5.75
CA PHE A 138 -21.55 9.14 -4.50
C PHE A 138 -22.78 8.37 -3.97
N CYS A 139 -23.38 7.59 -4.86
CA CYS A 139 -24.37 6.59 -4.47
C CYS A 139 -23.79 5.58 -3.48
N ARG A 140 -24.65 4.81 -2.81
CA ARG A 140 -24.21 3.84 -1.79
C ARG A 140 -23.20 2.81 -2.32
N HIS A 141 -23.27 2.45 -3.60
CA HIS A 141 -22.43 1.41 -4.21
C HIS A 141 -21.00 1.91 -4.43
N VAL A 142 -20.85 3.13 -4.97
CA VAL A 142 -19.56 3.82 -5.08
C VAL A 142 -18.92 4.00 -3.71
N LEU A 143 -19.69 4.45 -2.73
CA LEU A 143 -19.20 4.63 -1.36
C LEU A 143 -18.77 3.32 -0.72
N ALA A 144 -19.50 2.23 -0.96
CA ALA A 144 -19.09 0.90 -0.52
C ALA A 144 -17.78 0.46 -1.19
N GLY A 145 -17.57 0.81 -2.47
CA GLY A 145 -16.30 0.64 -3.17
C GLY A 145 -15.13 1.37 -2.49
N PHE A 146 -15.32 2.64 -2.11
CA PHE A 146 -14.29 3.38 -1.35
C PHE A 146 -13.99 2.74 0.01
N LEU A 147 -15.02 2.29 0.73
CA LEU A 147 -14.85 1.61 2.01
C LEU A 147 -14.07 0.30 1.86
N PHE A 148 -14.34 -0.48 0.81
CA PHE A 148 -13.60 -1.70 0.48
C PHE A 148 -12.13 -1.40 0.19
N ILE A 149 -11.83 -0.36 -0.62
CA ILE A 149 -10.45 0.05 -0.89
C ILE A 149 -9.73 0.43 0.40
N VAL A 150 -10.36 1.24 1.25
CA VAL A 150 -9.80 1.66 2.54
C VAL A 150 -9.52 0.48 3.46
N GLU A 151 -10.44 -0.48 3.56
CA GLU A 151 -10.24 -1.68 4.38
C GLU A 151 -9.08 -2.54 3.84
N GLU A 152 -9.04 -2.79 2.53
CA GLU A 152 -7.97 -3.57 1.91
C GLU A 152 -6.60 -2.88 2.05
N MET A 153 -6.55 -1.55 1.87
CA MET A 153 -5.36 -0.74 2.12
C MET A 153 -4.91 -0.82 3.57
N GLN A 154 -5.85 -0.88 4.52
CA GLN A 154 -5.55 -0.98 5.93
C GLN A 154 -5.09 -2.39 6.34
N ALA A 155 -5.66 -3.43 5.72
CA ALA A 155 -5.37 -4.83 6.02
C ALA A 155 -4.03 -5.28 5.43
N SER A 156 -3.73 -4.89 4.19
CA SER A 156 -2.48 -5.22 3.50
C SER A 156 -2.00 -4.03 2.66
N PRO A 157 -1.12 -3.17 3.21
CA PRO A 157 -0.53 -2.05 2.49
C PRO A 157 0.12 -2.47 1.18
N ILE A 158 0.88 -3.57 1.19
CA ILE A 158 1.58 -4.05 0.00
C ILE A 158 0.63 -4.56 -1.08
N ASP A 159 -0.40 -5.34 -0.72
CA ASP A 159 -1.37 -5.86 -1.69
C ASP A 159 -2.24 -4.76 -2.29
N SER A 160 -2.43 -3.67 -1.53
CA SER A 160 -3.21 -2.52 -1.97
C SER A 160 -2.59 -1.79 -3.16
N PHE A 161 -1.33 -2.05 -3.49
CA PHE A 161 -0.65 -1.47 -4.66
C PHE A 161 -1.34 -1.84 -5.98
N ARG A 162 -2.13 -2.92 -5.99
CA ARG A 162 -3.00 -3.29 -7.12
C ARG A 162 -4.05 -2.21 -7.45
N PHE A 163 -4.48 -1.41 -6.46
CA PHE A 163 -5.39 -0.30 -6.69
C PHE A 163 -4.72 0.89 -7.40
N PHE A 164 -3.39 0.85 -7.56
CA PHE A 164 -2.63 1.83 -8.32
C PHE A 164 -2.06 1.22 -9.62
N GLY A 165 -2.59 0.06 -10.02
CA GLY A 165 -2.25 -0.61 -11.27
C GLY A 165 -1.02 -1.50 -11.23
N LEU A 166 -0.40 -1.72 -10.06
CA LEU A 166 0.75 -2.61 -9.95
C LEU A 166 0.32 -4.08 -9.90
N HIS A 167 1.05 -4.94 -10.60
CA HIS A 167 1.00 -6.38 -10.35
C HIS A 167 1.87 -6.67 -9.12
N VAL A 168 1.24 -6.98 -7.98
CA VAL A 168 1.92 -6.99 -6.67
C VAL A 168 3.09 -7.98 -6.64
N GLN A 169 2.90 -9.19 -7.20
CA GLN A 169 3.96 -10.19 -7.23
C GLN A 169 5.18 -9.70 -8.02
N ASP A 170 4.98 -9.20 -9.23
CA ASP A 170 6.08 -8.72 -10.09
C ASP A 170 6.79 -7.51 -9.45
N PHE A 171 6.02 -6.67 -8.75
CA PHE A 171 6.56 -5.54 -8.01
C PHE A 171 7.44 -6.00 -6.84
N GLN A 172 6.97 -6.96 -6.03
CA GLN A 172 7.76 -7.54 -4.94
C GLN A 172 9.02 -8.25 -5.45
N ASP A 173 8.91 -8.99 -6.56
CA ASP A 173 10.07 -9.61 -7.21
C ASP A 173 11.08 -8.55 -7.66
N SER A 174 10.61 -7.42 -8.18
CA SER A 174 11.46 -6.28 -8.54
C SER A 174 12.16 -5.66 -7.32
N VAL A 175 11.48 -5.56 -6.17
CA VAL A 175 12.07 -5.10 -4.91
C VAL A 175 13.18 -6.07 -4.47
N HIS A 176 12.90 -7.38 -4.45
CA HIS A 176 13.87 -8.40 -4.05
C HIS A 176 15.09 -8.44 -4.98
N GLN A 177 14.89 -8.34 -6.30
CA GLN A 177 15.99 -8.25 -7.26
C GLN A 177 16.85 -7.00 -7.02
N ALA A 178 16.22 -5.86 -6.75
CA ALA A 178 16.94 -4.63 -6.44
C ALA A 178 17.71 -4.73 -5.11
N MET A 179 17.15 -5.36 -4.08
CA MET A 179 17.84 -5.62 -2.80
C MET A 179 19.06 -6.53 -3.01
N HIS A 180 18.88 -7.61 -3.76
CA HIS A 180 19.97 -8.53 -4.09
C HIS A 180 21.10 -7.83 -4.86
N LYS A 181 20.77 -6.95 -5.81
CA LYS A 181 21.77 -6.16 -6.55
C LYS A 181 22.55 -5.23 -5.62
N LEU A 182 21.87 -4.50 -4.74
CA LEU A 182 22.52 -3.62 -3.77
C LEU A 182 23.45 -4.41 -2.83
N TRP A 183 23.02 -5.60 -2.41
CA TRP A 183 23.83 -6.51 -1.60
C TRP A 183 25.11 -6.92 -2.33
N GLN A 184 25.02 -7.34 -3.60
CA GLN A 184 26.19 -7.73 -4.40
C GLN A 184 27.15 -6.55 -4.64
N GLU A 185 26.63 -5.34 -4.84
CA GLU A 185 27.45 -4.13 -5.01
C GLU A 185 28.19 -3.77 -3.72
N GLN A 186 27.54 -3.95 -2.57
CA GLN A 186 28.14 -3.67 -1.26
C GLN A 186 29.13 -4.74 -0.82
N PHE A 187 28.89 -6.00 -1.21
CA PHE A 187 29.69 -7.17 -0.85
C PHE A 187 30.10 -7.97 -2.09
N PRO A 188 31.00 -7.43 -2.95
CA PRO A 188 31.38 -8.08 -4.20
C PRO A 188 32.11 -9.41 -4.01
N ASP A 189 32.76 -9.60 -2.86
CA ASP A 189 33.43 -10.85 -2.46
C ASP A 189 32.54 -11.76 -1.60
N GLY A 190 31.27 -11.40 -1.39
CA GLY A 190 30.33 -12.12 -0.53
C GLY A 190 30.72 -12.13 0.95
N LYS A 191 31.63 -11.24 1.38
CA LYS A 191 32.14 -11.20 2.74
C LYS A 191 31.65 -9.96 3.47
N ILE A 192 31.05 -10.17 4.64
CA ILE A 192 30.68 -9.10 5.55
C ILE A 192 31.83 -8.91 6.53
N ARG A 193 32.41 -7.72 6.56
CA ARG A 193 33.49 -7.36 7.51
C ARG A 193 32.88 -6.59 8.67
N ASP A 194 33.04 -7.11 9.88
CA ASP A 194 32.60 -6.48 11.13
C ASP A 194 33.78 -6.40 12.11
N GLY A 195 34.41 -5.23 12.20
CA GLY A 195 35.69 -5.08 12.91
C GLY A 195 36.78 -5.96 12.28
N ASP A 196 37.42 -6.79 13.11
CA ASP A 196 38.46 -7.75 12.68
C ASP A 196 37.88 -9.08 12.17
N SER A 197 36.56 -9.25 12.23
CA SER A 197 35.90 -10.49 11.81
C SER A 197 35.40 -10.40 10.37
N VAL A 198 35.67 -11.45 9.60
CA VAL A 198 35.20 -11.62 8.22
C VAL A 198 34.26 -12.81 8.20
N HIS A 199 33.00 -12.55 7.90
CA HIS A 199 31.97 -13.59 7.81
C HIS A 199 31.57 -13.79 6.35
N SER A 200 31.34 -15.04 5.94
CA SER A 200 30.64 -15.29 4.69
C SER A 200 29.19 -14.83 4.80
N SER A 201 28.65 -14.21 3.75
CA SER A 201 27.22 -13.89 3.69
C SER A 201 26.34 -15.13 3.85
N ALA A 202 26.80 -16.29 3.37
CA ALA A 202 26.10 -17.56 3.55
C ALA A 202 26.06 -17.99 5.02
N GLU A 203 27.16 -17.84 5.76
CA GLU A 203 27.21 -18.16 7.19
C GLU A 203 26.28 -17.26 8.00
N ILE A 204 26.16 -15.98 7.63
CA ILE A 204 25.25 -15.07 8.34
C ILE A 204 23.80 -15.45 8.06
N LEU A 205 23.44 -15.73 6.80
CA LEU A 205 22.09 -16.12 6.42
C LEU A 205 21.71 -17.48 7.01
N ASP A 206 22.61 -18.47 7.04
CA ASP A 206 22.36 -19.79 7.62
C ASP A 206 22.20 -19.74 9.16
N ASN A 207 22.79 -18.75 9.82
CA ASN A 207 22.65 -18.51 11.25
C ASN A 207 21.51 -17.53 11.61
N VAL A 208 20.79 -16.97 10.63
CA VAL A 208 19.52 -16.29 10.91
C VAL A 208 18.53 -17.37 11.30
N PRO A 209 17.92 -17.33 12.50
CA PRO A 209 16.94 -18.32 12.89
C PRO A 209 15.64 -18.02 12.14
N TRP A 210 15.56 -18.47 10.89
CA TRP A 210 14.40 -18.26 10.01
C TRP A 210 13.09 -18.79 10.61
N GLU A 211 13.19 -19.75 11.53
CA GLU A 211 12.08 -20.29 12.30
C GLU A 211 11.44 -19.24 13.23
N ASN A 212 12.21 -18.23 13.68
CA ASN A 212 11.73 -17.14 14.52
C ASN A 212 11.11 -15.98 13.73
N LEU A 213 11.33 -15.93 12.40
CA LEU A 213 10.72 -14.93 11.49
C LEU A 213 9.25 -15.24 11.16
N LYS A 214 8.72 -16.41 11.57
CA LYS A 214 7.29 -16.74 11.48
C LYS A 214 6.43 -16.15 12.61
N SER A 215 7.03 -15.42 13.55
CA SER A 215 6.33 -14.67 14.59
C SER A 215 6.44 -13.17 14.35
N ASP A 216 5.50 -12.37 14.88
CA ASP A 216 5.21 -10.93 14.65
C ASP A 216 6.36 -9.90 14.82
N THR A 217 7.63 -10.29 14.74
CA THR A 217 8.81 -9.45 14.97
C THR A 217 9.90 -9.47 13.87
N PRO A 218 9.63 -9.59 12.55
CA PRO A 218 10.66 -9.30 11.54
C PRO A 218 11.23 -7.86 11.67
N LEU A 219 10.35 -6.93 12.06
CA LEU A 219 10.67 -5.52 12.27
C LEU A 219 11.63 -5.25 13.42
N ASP A 220 11.50 -5.96 14.55
CA ASP A 220 12.39 -5.72 15.70
C ASP A 220 13.80 -6.28 15.44
N PHE A 221 13.94 -7.38 14.68
CA PHE A 221 15.25 -7.89 14.24
C PHE A 221 15.95 -6.92 13.28
N LEU A 222 15.23 -6.41 12.27
CA LEU A 222 15.75 -5.40 11.34
C LEU A 222 16.08 -4.07 12.05
N LYS A 223 15.31 -3.68 13.07
CA LYS A 223 15.52 -2.44 13.83
C LYS A 223 16.62 -2.56 14.89
N THR A 224 16.89 -3.73 15.46
CA THR A 224 17.92 -3.94 16.52
C THR A 224 19.24 -4.46 15.99
N SER A 225 19.27 -5.05 14.80
CA SER A 225 20.51 -5.45 14.14
C SER A 225 21.32 -4.22 13.74
N ARG A 226 22.30 -3.86 14.58
CA ARG A 226 23.33 -2.86 14.27
C ARG A 226 24.02 -3.17 12.93
N ARG A 227 24.16 -4.46 12.60
CA ARG A 227 24.68 -4.94 11.32
C ARG A 227 23.78 -4.58 10.14
N PHE A 228 22.45 -4.60 10.28
CA PHE A 228 21.53 -4.22 9.20
C PHE A 228 21.44 -2.70 9.00
N ARG A 229 21.52 -1.89 10.07
CA ARG A 229 21.55 -0.41 9.95
C ARG A 229 22.79 0.11 9.21
N LEU A 230 23.96 -0.45 9.52
CA LEU A 230 25.23 -0.09 8.87
C LEU A 230 25.21 -0.34 7.35
N LEU A 231 24.34 -1.23 6.85
CA LEU A 231 24.20 -1.49 5.42
C LEU A 231 23.52 -0.35 4.66
N PHE A 232 22.63 0.41 5.31
CA PHE A 232 21.68 1.29 4.61
C PHE A 232 21.71 2.77 5.04
N GLU A 233 22.44 3.14 6.10
CA GLU A 233 22.53 4.54 6.59
C GLU A 233 23.34 5.49 5.66
N ASN A 234 23.97 5.01 4.57
CA ASN A 234 24.82 5.82 3.68
C ASN A 234 24.21 6.16 2.31
N ALA A 235 22.91 5.94 2.08
CA ALA A 235 22.28 6.26 0.79
C ALA A 235 21.75 7.71 0.75
N GLU A 236 22.42 8.60 0.00
CA GLU A 236 21.90 9.95 -0.25
C GLU A 236 20.57 9.91 -1.04
N PRO A 237 19.58 10.75 -0.69
CA PRO A 237 18.33 10.81 -1.42
C PRO A 237 18.47 11.53 -2.77
N VAL A 238 18.15 10.84 -3.86
CA VAL A 238 18.05 11.43 -5.21
C VAL A 238 16.58 11.69 -5.54
N TYR A 239 16.18 12.97 -5.53
CA TYR A 239 14.80 13.38 -5.82
C TYR A 239 14.41 13.11 -7.27
N LEU A 240 13.20 12.57 -7.49
CA LEU A 240 12.61 12.45 -8.82
C LEU A 240 12.26 13.86 -9.34
N ASN A 241 13.05 14.39 -10.27
CA ASN A 241 12.74 15.65 -10.93
C ASN A 241 11.41 15.52 -11.70
N LYS A 242 10.45 16.38 -11.37
CA LYS A 242 9.24 16.59 -12.17
C LYS A 242 9.67 17.07 -13.57
N LYS A 243 9.38 16.27 -14.60
CA LYS A 243 9.38 16.72 -15.99
C LYS A 243 7.95 16.99 -16.42
#